data_AF-A0A384IPF7-F1
#
_entry.id   AF-A0A384IPF7-F1
#
_cell.length_a   1.000
_cell.length_b   1.000
_cell.length_c   1.000
_cell.angle_alpha   90.00
_cell.angle_beta   90.00
_cell.angle_gamma   90.00
#
_symmetry.space_group_name_H-M   'P 1'
#
loop_
_entity.id
_entity.type
_entity.pdbx_description
1 polymer ?
#
loop_
_entity_poly.entity_id
_entity_poly.type
_entity_poly.pdbx_seq_one_letter_code
_entity_poly.pdbx_strand_id
1 'polypeptide(L)'
;MTRQQKPATTINHGKLPWPRETLVVDTISERTGLLVGVIEERYKSNGQLAGRQAFMRPQGGGVEWDVPLERIKPVTEADRA
;
A
#
# COMPACT_ATOMS: atom_id res chain seq x y z
N MET A 1 29.39 17.81 13.69
CA MET A 1 28.54 16.97 12.82
C MET A 1 27.15 16.87 13.44
N THR A 2 26.19 17.66 12.97
CA THR A 2 24.79 17.56 13.46
C THR A 2 24.13 16.36 12.80
N ARG A 3 23.76 15.34 13.58
CA ARG A 3 22.88 14.27 13.09
C ARG A 3 21.53 14.92 12.76
N GLN A 4 21.18 15.00 11.47
CA GLN A 4 19.80 15.31 11.10
C GLN A 4 18.92 14.17 11.58
N GLN A 5 18.13 14.43 12.63
CA GLN A 5 17.16 13.48 13.13
C GLN A 5 16.01 13.41 12.12
N LYS A 6 15.63 12.20 11.69
CA LYS A 6 14.44 12.03 10.85
C LYS A 6 13.21 12.52 11.64
N PRO A 7 12.30 13.29 11.02
CA PRO A 7 11.06 13.71 11.67
C PRO A 7 10.29 12.51 12.21
N ALA A 8 9.74 12.62 13.41
CA ALA A 8 9.00 11.53 14.03
C ALA A 8 7.64 11.30 13.33
N THR A 9 7.29 10.04 13.09
CA THR A 9 6.05 9.62 12.43
C THR A 9 5.25 8.63 13.27
N THR A 10 3.97 8.47 12.93
CA THR A 10 3.04 7.48 13.49
C THR A 10 2.41 6.69 12.36
N ILE A 11 2.13 5.42 12.63
CA ILE A 11 1.46 4.46 11.75
C ILE A 11 -0.04 4.45 12.05
N ASN A 12 -0.87 4.60 11.02
CA ASN A 12 -2.34 4.58 11.12
C ASN A 12 -2.95 3.66 10.07
N HIS A 13 -4.14 3.15 10.33
CA HIS A 13 -4.94 2.51 9.28
C HIS A 13 -5.40 3.56 8.26
N GLY A 14 -5.11 3.30 6.98
CA GLY A 14 -5.56 4.11 5.86
C GLY A 14 -6.89 3.64 5.29
N LYS A 15 -7.55 4.53 4.56
CA LYS A 15 -8.74 4.17 3.79
C LYS A 15 -8.33 3.31 2.58
N LEU A 16 -9.05 2.22 2.35
CA LEU A 16 -8.89 1.45 1.11
C LEU A 16 -9.38 2.28 -0.09
N PRO A 17 -8.59 2.43 -1.17
CA PRO A 17 -9.03 3.13 -2.38
C PRO A 17 -10.12 2.37 -3.16
N TRP A 18 -10.17 1.05 -2.98
CA TRP A 18 -11.15 0.14 -3.60
C TRP A 18 -11.68 -0.83 -2.52
N PRO A 19 -12.79 -1.55 -2.78
CA PRO A 19 -13.26 -2.57 -1.85
C PRO A 19 -12.15 -3.55 -1.44
N ARG A 20 -12.21 -4.03 -0.20
CA ARG A 20 -11.33 -5.12 0.26
C ARG A 20 -11.47 -6.31 -0.70
N GLU A 21 -10.37 -7.01 -0.92
CA GLU A 21 -10.26 -8.14 -1.86
C GLU A 21 -10.37 -7.76 -3.34
N THR A 22 -10.31 -6.47 -3.69
CA THR A 22 -10.07 -6.06 -5.09
C THR A 22 -8.75 -6.64 -5.57
N LEU A 23 -8.77 -7.33 -6.72
CA LEU A 23 -7.56 -7.80 -7.37
C LEU A 23 -6.81 -6.60 -7.95
N VAL A 24 -5.58 -6.39 -7.49
CA VAL A 24 -4.70 -5.32 -7.95
C VAL A 24 -3.40 -5.91 -8.47
N VAL A 25 -2.78 -5.21 -9.41
CA VAL A 25 -1.44 -5.49 -9.90
C VAL A 25 -0.51 -4.39 -9.43
N ASP A 26 0.64 -4.80 -8.92
CA ASP A 26 1.77 -3.92 -8.72
C ASP A 26 2.46 -3.66 -10.06
N THR A 27 2.50 -2.41 -10.49
CA THR A 27 3.00 -2.01 -11.81
C THR A 27 4.52 -2.12 -11.97
N ILE A 28 5.28 -2.39 -10.90
CA ILE A 28 6.75 -2.54 -10.97
C ILE A 28 7.18 -4.00 -10.86
N SER A 29 6.60 -4.77 -9.93
CA SER A 29 6.93 -6.20 -9.83
C SER A 29 6.06 -7.10 -10.71
N GLU A 30 5.02 -6.54 -11.31
CA GLU A 30 3.99 -7.25 -12.10
C GLU A 30 3.25 -8.35 -11.31
N ARG A 31 3.42 -8.38 -9.98
CA ARG A 31 2.73 -9.33 -9.10
C ARG A 31 1.30 -8.87 -8.86
N THR A 32 0.37 -9.80 -9.02
CA THR A 32 -1.04 -9.59 -8.67
C THR A 32 -1.36 -10.11 -7.27
N GLY A 33 -2.33 -9.49 -6.62
CA GLY A 33 -2.80 -9.88 -5.30
C GLY A 33 -4.10 -9.19 -4.91
N LEU A 34 -4.76 -9.74 -3.91
CA LEU A 34 -5.98 -9.19 -3.32
C LEU A 34 -5.60 -8.08 -2.34
N LEU A 35 -6.15 -6.88 -2.51
CA LEU A 35 -5.96 -5.76 -1.59
C LEU A 35 -6.60 -6.05 -0.23
N VAL A 36 -5.82 -6.09 0.84
CA VAL A 36 -6.31 -6.42 2.19
C VAL A 36 -6.21 -5.26 3.18
N GLY A 37 -5.34 -4.29 2.95
CA GLY A 37 -5.13 -3.19 3.89
C GLY A 37 -4.41 -2.02 3.26
N VAL A 38 -4.56 -0.84 3.86
CA VAL A 38 -3.68 0.30 3.64
C VAL A 38 -3.22 0.80 5.00
N ILE A 39 -1.93 1.13 5.08
CA ILE A 39 -1.35 1.84 6.22
C ILE A 39 -0.87 3.21 5.74
N GLU A 40 -1.10 4.22 6.57
CA GLU A 40 -0.59 5.57 6.39
C GLU A 40 0.49 5.86 7.44
N GLU A 41 1.65 6.31 6.97
CA GLU A 41 2.64 6.95 7.81
C GLU A 41 2.35 8.46 7.83
N ARG A 42 2.25 9.06 9.01
CA ARG A 42 1.95 10.49 9.20
C ARG A 42 2.93 11.14 10.15
N TYR A 43 3.33 12.39 9.87
CA TYR A 43 4.20 13.15 10.76
C TYR A 43 3.51 13.48 12.08
N LYS A 44 4.18 13.26 13.21
CA LYS A 44 3.64 13.58 14.54
C LYS A 44 3.43 15.08 14.77
N SER A 45 4.20 15.92 14.07
CA SER A 45 4.17 17.37 14.24
C SER A 45 2.89 18.02 13.73
N ASN A 46 2.35 17.54 12.61
CA ASN A 46 1.22 18.17 11.93
C ASN A 46 0.18 17.18 11.37
N GLY A 47 0.35 15.87 11.57
CA GLY A 47 -0.53 14.84 11.05
C GLY A 47 -0.53 14.68 9.52
N GLN A 48 0.37 15.38 8.82
CA GLN A 48 0.48 15.33 7.36
C GLN A 48 0.95 13.94 6.93
N LEU A 49 0.38 13.45 5.84
CA LEU A 49 0.75 12.18 5.23
C LEU A 49 2.20 12.21 4.76
N ALA A 50 2.99 11.26 5.26
CA ALA A 50 4.37 11.02 4.87
C ALA A 50 4.48 9.88 3.84
N GLY A 51 3.63 8.86 3.94
CA GLY A 51 3.65 7.71 3.04
C GLY A 51 2.42 6.81 3.15
N ARG A 52 2.18 5.98 2.13
CA ARG A 52 1.09 4.99 2.11
C ARG A 52 1.59 3.65 1.58
N GLN A 53 1.24 2.59 2.27
CA GLN A 53 1.51 1.23 1.81
C GLN A 53 0.22 0.44 1.70
N ALA A 54 0.07 -0.26 0.58
CA ALA A 54 -0.96 -1.26 0.36
C ALA A 54 -0.44 -2.62 0.80
N PHE A 55 -1.28 -3.39 1.47
CA PHE A 55 -1.03 -4.78 1.79
C PHE A 55 -1.83 -5.66 0.83
N MET A 56 -1.15 -6.66 0.26
CA MET A 56 -1.68 -7.56 -0.75
C MET A 56 -1.46 -9.02 -0.32
N ARG A 57 -2.40 -9.89 -0.68
CA ARG A 57 -2.31 -11.35 -0.43
C ARG A 57 -2.48 -12.12 -1.74
N PRO A 58 -1.83 -13.29 -1.94
CA PRO A 58 -2.01 -14.04 -3.18
C PRO A 58 -3.46 -14.53 -3.32
N GLN A 59 -3.93 -14.68 -4.55
CA GLN A 59 -5.17 -15.40 -4.81
C GLN A 59 -5.04 -16.86 -4.36
N GLY A 60 -6.04 -17.38 -3.66
CA GLY A 60 -5.96 -18.72 -3.05
C GLY A 60 -5.31 -18.76 -1.65
N GLY A 61 -4.87 -17.61 -1.13
CA GLY A 61 -4.24 -17.51 0.18
C GLY A 61 -2.70 -17.57 0.12
N GLY A 62 -2.06 -17.36 1.27
CA GLY A 62 -0.60 -17.31 1.38
C GLY A 62 -0.10 -16.10 2.16
N VAL A 63 1.20 -15.81 2.01
CA VAL A 63 1.89 -14.74 2.76
C VAL A 63 1.54 -13.38 2.17
N GLU A 64 1.10 -12.47 3.04
CA GLU A 64 0.85 -11.07 2.72
C GLU A 64 2.16 -10.31 2.45
N TRP A 65 2.16 -9.36 1.53
CA TRP A 65 3.27 -8.44 1.30
C TRP A 65 2.78 -7.01 1.12
N ASP A 66 3.64 -6.05 1.41
CA ASP A 66 3.38 -4.63 1.22
C ASP A 66 4.03 -4.08 -0.06
N VAL A 67 3.40 -3.04 -0.62
CA VAL A 67 3.91 -2.23 -1.73
C VAL A 67 3.46 -0.77 -1.54
N PRO A 68 4.15 0.23 -2.12
CA PRO A 68 3.64 1.60 -2.13
C PRO A 68 2.24 1.67 -2.77
N LEU A 69 1.30 2.39 -2.15
CA LEU A 69 -0.10 2.41 -2.60
C LEU A 69 -0.24 2.97 -4.03
N GLU A 70 0.58 3.95 -4.38
CA GLU A 70 0.63 4.56 -5.71
C GLU A 70 1.12 3.61 -6.81
N ARG A 71 1.70 2.46 -6.45
CA ARG A 71 2.24 1.47 -7.37
C ARG A 71 1.22 0.42 -7.81
N ILE A 72 0.04 0.41 -7.20
CA ILE A 72 -0.98 -0.58 -7.50
C ILE A 72 -2.12 0.01 -8.33
N LYS A 73 -2.62 -0.79 -9.28
CA LYS A 73 -3.84 -0.50 -10.02
C LYS A 73 -4.78 -1.71 -9.99
N PRO A 74 -6.11 -1.52 -10.05
CA PRO A 74 -7.03 -2.64 -10.24
C PRO A 74 -6.71 -3.40 -11.51
N VAL A 75 -6.79 -4.74 -11.45
CA VAL A 75 -6.76 -5.58 -12.64
C VAL A 75 -8.12 -5.49 -13.32
N THR A 76 -8.13 -5.12 -14.59
CA THR A 76 -9.33 -5.03 -15.43
C THR A 76 -9.45 -6.23 -16.36
N GLU A 77 -10.58 -6.38 -17.05
CA GLU A 77 -10.76 -7.45 -18.06
C GLU A 77 -9.75 -7.35 -19.20
N ALA A 78 -9.31 -6.14 -19.56
CA ALA A 78 -8.29 -5.92 -20.58
C ALA A 78 -6.91 -6.44 -20.17
N ASP A 79 -6.62 -6.53 -18.86
CA ASP A 79 -5.36 -7.10 -18.37
C ASP A 79 -5.40 -8.65 -18.34
N ARG A 80 -6.54 -9.28 -18.66
CA ARG A 80 -6.75 -10.75 -18.67
C ARG A 80 -6.89 -11.36 -20.06
N ALA A 81 -6.96 -10.54 -21.12
CA ALA A 81 -7.07 -10.95 -22.52
C ALA A 81 -5.69 -11.08 -23.16
#